data_AF-W4UV86-F1
#
_entry.id   AF-W4UV86-F1
#
_cell.length_a   1.000
_cell.length_b   1.000
_cell.length_c   1.000
_cell.angle_alpha   90.00
_cell.angle_beta   90.00
_cell.angle_gamma   90.00
#
_symmetry.space_group_name_H-M   'P 1'
#
loop_
_entity.id
_entity.type
_entity.pdbx_description
1 polymer ?
#
loop_
_entity_poly.entity_id
_entity_poly.type
_entity_poly.pdbx_seq_one_letter_code
_entity_poly.pdbx_strand_id
1 'polypeptide(L)'
;MAWGEVPMVVKDEINYNMPLASIADIYDLIVSDLKNAEQMVPDNYTKEPFARNGVNIAVNKGAVKATLAYVYMSMAGYPLNKGTEYYQLAAGKAKEVIDASKKGTYYYKLLPDYKQVYSMEWNKKNPEVLLGVYYNLGIKAITNAPLADFLADYAYGGGGWGDTNGEIKFWYDFPKGSRKDASYFPKIILKNETQLRDWWEDPDPTAPRVVIAPCFMKKVETTTGDEFDYTNPKVLMNQNGEKTHQIIRLSEVYCWYAEAVGRSKTGSITEAVNLLNEVRNRANGTAVADRDIYKTTMSYDELAEAAYNEHGWEIAGYYWGNIATRARDMLRMDRIKDHFEYRKLNPAIEVAPGVFRKEAVSVSGTWNDSKVHLPRPFVDSSINPNLKN
;
A
#
# COMPACT_ATOMS: atom_id res chain seq x y z
N MET A 1 -3.86 -13.09 -4.38
CA MET A 1 -5.19 -13.48 -3.86
C MET A 1 -5.16 -13.61 -2.35
N ALA A 2 -6.20 -13.19 -1.62
CA ALA A 2 -6.29 -13.34 -0.17
C ALA A 2 -6.56 -14.79 0.28
N TRP A 3 -7.41 -15.48 -0.49
CA TRP A 3 -7.91 -16.82 -0.17
C TRP A 3 -7.22 -17.92 -0.97
N GLY A 4 -6.49 -17.61 -2.05
CA GLY A 4 -6.06 -18.62 -3.02
C GLY A 4 -7.21 -18.95 -3.96
N GLU A 5 -7.46 -20.24 -4.20
CA GLU A 5 -8.56 -20.73 -5.04
C GLU A 5 -9.94 -20.29 -4.52
N VAL A 6 -10.81 -19.77 -5.37
CA VAL A 6 -12.17 -19.35 -4.98
C VAL A 6 -13.18 -19.81 -6.03
N PRO A 7 -14.47 -19.95 -5.69
CA PRO A 7 -15.51 -20.16 -6.68
C PRO A 7 -15.51 -19.02 -7.70
N MET A 8 -15.54 -19.38 -8.98
CA MET A 8 -15.54 -18.43 -10.08
C MET A 8 -16.96 -18.19 -10.57
N VAL A 9 -17.65 -17.25 -9.94
CA VAL A 9 -19.05 -16.90 -10.23
C VAL A 9 -19.11 -15.97 -11.44
N VAL A 10 -19.35 -16.52 -12.63
CA VAL A 10 -19.42 -15.79 -13.92
C VAL A 10 -20.83 -15.67 -14.48
N LYS A 11 -21.83 -16.09 -13.71
CA LYS A 11 -23.25 -16.04 -14.07
C LYS A 11 -24.04 -15.46 -12.91
N ASP A 12 -25.13 -14.78 -13.24
CA ASP A 12 -26.12 -14.30 -12.27
C ASP A 12 -27.04 -15.45 -11.83
N GLU A 13 -26.45 -16.46 -11.18
CA GLU A 13 -27.18 -17.61 -10.64
C GLU A 13 -26.59 -18.04 -9.29
N ILE A 14 -27.46 -18.42 -8.35
CA ILE A 14 -27.02 -18.93 -7.04
C ILE A 14 -26.65 -20.40 -7.19
N ASN A 15 -25.39 -20.74 -6.92
CA ASN A 15 -24.92 -22.12 -6.88
C ASN A 15 -24.24 -22.44 -5.54
N TYR A 16 -24.99 -23.09 -4.65
CA TYR A 16 -24.51 -23.52 -3.33
C TYR A 16 -23.48 -24.66 -3.37
N ASN A 17 -23.20 -25.22 -4.56
CA ASN A 17 -22.24 -26.30 -4.76
C ASN A 17 -21.16 -25.91 -5.77
N MET A 18 -20.89 -24.61 -5.96
CA MET A 18 -19.86 -24.19 -6.91
C MET A 18 -18.47 -24.67 -6.44
N PRO A 19 -17.72 -25.40 -7.28
CA PRO A 19 -16.38 -25.83 -6.93
C PRO A 19 -15.40 -24.65 -6.90
N LEU A 20 -14.26 -24.85 -6.23
CA LEU A 20 -13.14 -23.93 -6.32
C LEU A 20 -12.58 -23.94 -7.76
N ALA A 21 -12.31 -22.75 -8.30
CA ALA A 21 -11.55 -22.61 -9.53
C ALA A 21 -10.05 -22.56 -9.22
N SER A 22 -9.24 -23.08 -10.14
CA SER A 22 -7.79 -23.00 -10.00
C SER A 22 -7.33 -21.55 -10.02
N ILE A 23 -6.20 -21.26 -9.37
CA ILE A 23 -5.60 -19.91 -9.39
C ILE A 23 -5.30 -19.46 -10.82
N ALA A 24 -4.91 -20.37 -11.71
CA ALA A 24 -4.66 -20.07 -13.11
C ALA A 24 -5.94 -19.60 -13.82
N ASP A 25 -7.05 -20.34 -13.70
CA ASP A 25 -8.33 -19.98 -14.35
C ASP A 25 -8.85 -18.62 -13.85
N ILE A 26 -8.70 -18.35 -12.55
CA ILE A 26 -9.09 -17.05 -11.96
C ILE A 26 -8.27 -15.92 -12.58
N TYR A 27 -6.96 -16.08 -12.72
CA TYR A 27 -6.11 -15.07 -13.34
C TYR A 27 -6.41 -14.91 -14.84
N ASP A 28 -6.71 -15.99 -15.55
CA ASP A 28 -7.08 -15.94 -16.97
C ASP A 28 -8.38 -15.15 -17.18
N LEU A 29 -9.38 -15.34 -16.30
CA LEU A 29 -10.59 -14.52 -16.29
C LEU A 29 -10.27 -13.04 -15.99
N ILE A 30 -9.49 -12.75 -14.94
CA ILE A 30 -9.10 -11.37 -14.59
C ILE A 30 -8.40 -10.67 -15.76
N VAL A 31 -7.47 -11.36 -16.42
CA VAL A 31 -6.74 -10.81 -17.58
C VAL A 31 -7.69 -10.57 -18.75
N SER A 32 -8.62 -11.51 -19.02
CA SER A 32 -9.64 -11.35 -20.06
C SER A 32 -10.51 -10.12 -19.80
N ASP A 33 -11.03 -9.98 -18.59
CA ASP A 33 -11.90 -8.85 -18.21
C ASP A 33 -11.16 -7.52 -18.28
N LEU A 34 -9.92 -7.44 -17.81
CA LEU A 34 -9.11 -6.22 -17.91
C LEU A 34 -8.80 -5.85 -19.36
N LYS A 35 -8.52 -6.83 -20.23
CA LYS A 35 -8.32 -6.58 -21.67
C LYS A 35 -9.59 -6.06 -22.34
N ASN A 36 -10.75 -6.60 -21.98
CA ASN A 36 -12.04 -6.10 -22.47
C ASN A 36 -12.31 -4.68 -21.95
N ALA A 37 -12.14 -4.46 -20.65
CA ALA A 37 -12.32 -3.16 -20.01
C ALA A 37 -11.44 -2.08 -20.65
N GLU A 38 -10.19 -2.40 -20.99
CA GLU A 38 -9.25 -1.47 -21.66
C GLU A 38 -9.84 -0.87 -22.95
N GLN A 39 -10.68 -1.63 -23.67
CA GLN A 39 -11.34 -1.18 -24.90
C GLN A 39 -12.66 -0.43 -24.66
N MET A 40 -13.24 -0.56 -23.47
CA MET A 40 -14.59 -0.06 -23.15
C MET A 40 -14.57 1.30 -22.44
N VAL A 41 -13.46 1.64 -21.77
CA VAL A 41 -13.36 2.88 -20.97
C VAL A 41 -12.56 3.98 -21.69
N PRO A 42 -12.90 5.27 -21.50
CA PRO A 42 -12.20 6.36 -22.13
C PRO A 42 -10.82 6.61 -21.48
N ASP A 43 -10.00 7.44 -22.13
CA ASP A 43 -8.71 7.85 -21.56
C ASP A 43 -8.91 8.76 -20.35
N ASN A 44 -9.86 9.69 -20.39
CA ASN A 44 -10.34 10.46 -19.24
C ASN A 44 -11.83 10.73 -19.35
N TYR A 45 -12.48 10.90 -18.21
CA TYR A 45 -13.81 11.49 -18.14
C TYR A 45 -13.70 13.01 -17.97
N THR A 46 -14.70 13.73 -18.46
CA THR A 46 -14.71 15.21 -18.40
C THR A 46 -15.96 15.78 -17.73
N LYS A 47 -16.90 14.92 -17.30
CA LYS A 47 -18.17 15.32 -16.72
C LYS A 47 -18.46 14.56 -15.43
N GLU A 48 -19.15 15.23 -14.52
CA GLU A 48 -19.71 14.59 -13.34
C GLU A 48 -20.77 13.54 -13.73
N PRO A 49 -20.95 12.46 -12.94
CA PRO A 49 -20.20 12.13 -11.71
C PRO A 49 -18.88 11.40 -11.97
N PHE A 50 -18.52 11.12 -13.23
CA PHE A 50 -17.39 10.26 -13.60
C PHE A 50 -16.03 10.95 -13.51
N ALA A 51 -15.99 12.28 -13.56
CA ALA A 51 -14.82 13.10 -13.23
C ALA A 51 -15.23 14.27 -12.33
N ARG A 52 -14.38 14.62 -11.36
CA ARG A 52 -14.55 15.76 -10.44
C ARG A 52 -13.18 16.34 -10.10
N ASN A 53 -13.10 17.66 -9.88
CA ASN A 53 -11.87 18.34 -9.43
C ASN A 53 -10.62 18.06 -10.28
N GLY A 54 -10.79 17.82 -11.58
CA GLY A 54 -9.68 17.51 -12.49
C GLY A 54 -9.14 16.07 -12.40
N VAL A 55 -9.84 15.17 -11.70
CA VAL A 55 -9.50 13.74 -11.61
C VAL A 55 -10.68 12.86 -12.01
N ASN A 56 -10.42 11.63 -12.44
CA ASN A 56 -11.44 10.62 -12.68
C ASN A 56 -11.94 10.06 -11.35
N ILE A 57 -13.25 9.89 -11.24
CA ILE A 57 -13.91 9.14 -10.16
C ILE A 57 -14.21 7.72 -10.63
N ALA A 58 -14.62 7.55 -11.90
CA ALA A 58 -14.80 6.24 -12.50
C ALA A 58 -13.50 5.71 -13.12
N VAL A 59 -13.45 4.38 -13.25
CA VAL A 59 -12.32 3.66 -13.84
C VAL A 59 -12.13 4.09 -15.29
N ASN A 60 -10.97 4.65 -15.61
CA ASN A 60 -10.57 5.00 -16.97
C ASN A 60 -9.49 4.02 -17.50
N LYS A 61 -9.06 4.23 -18.74
CA LYS A 61 -8.12 3.32 -19.42
C LYS A 61 -6.77 3.22 -18.70
N GLY A 62 -6.27 4.32 -18.14
CA GLY A 62 -5.02 4.32 -17.37
C GLY A 62 -5.08 3.43 -16.13
N ALA A 63 -6.18 3.49 -15.38
CA ALA A 63 -6.40 2.63 -14.22
C ALA A 63 -6.46 1.14 -14.58
N VAL A 64 -7.14 0.80 -15.69
CA VAL A 64 -7.21 -0.58 -16.19
C VAL A 64 -5.82 -1.11 -16.55
N LYS A 65 -5.04 -0.33 -17.31
CA LYS A 65 -3.67 -0.71 -17.71
C LYS A 65 -2.73 -0.87 -16.52
N ALA A 66 -2.81 0.03 -15.53
CA ALA A 66 -2.01 -0.09 -14.32
C ALA A 66 -2.39 -1.33 -13.50
N THR A 67 -3.69 -1.64 -13.40
CA THR A 67 -4.17 -2.86 -12.76
C THR A 67 -3.64 -4.10 -13.49
N LEU A 68 -3.70 -4.10 -14.82
CA LEU A 68 -3.19 -5.20 -15.65
C LEU A 68 -1.67 -5.39 -15.52
N ALA A 69 -0.91 -4.29 -15.40
CA ALA A 69 0.53 -4.35 -15.14
C ALA A 69 0.83 -5.09 -13.83
N TYR A 70 0.15 -4.73 -12.73
CA TYR A 70 0.32 -5.39 -11.44
C TYR A 70 -0.18 -6.84 -11.43
N VAL A 71 -1.27 -7.14 -12.16
CA VAL A 71 -1.76 -8.51 -12.37
C VAL A 71 -0.68 -9.35 -13.06
N TYR A 72 -0.07 -8.86 -14.14
CA TYR A 72 1.02 -9.57 -14.80
C TYR A 72 2.24 -9.75 -13.89
N MET A 73 2.62 -8.75 -13.08
CA MET A 73 3.68 -8.92 -12.07
C MET A 73 3.35 -10.00 -11.05
N SER A 74 2.08 -10.08 -10.63
CA SER A 74 1.61 -11.09 -9.68
C SER A 74 1.65 -12.50 -10.31
N MET A 75 1.26 -12.63 -11.58
CA MET A 75 1.34 -13.90 -12.32
C MET A 75 2.78 -14.33 -12.61
N ALA A 76 3.71 -13.37 -12.77
CA ALA A 76 5.12 -13.65 -12.96
C ALA A 76 5.75 -14.33 -11.73
N GLY A 77 5.31 -13.95 -10.54
CA GLY A 77 5.77 -14.50 -9.26
C GLY A 77 4.87 -15.61 -8.69
N TYR A 78 5.05 -15.92 -7.41
CA TYR A 78 4.29 -16.93 -6.71
C TYR A 78 2.79 -16.58 -6.66
N PRO A 79 1.87 -17.56 -6.86
CA PRO A 79 2.14 -18.99 -7.03
C PRO A 79 2.26 -19.47 -8.48
N LEU A 80 1.93 -18.62 -9.48
CA LEU A 80 1.89 -19.05 -10.87
C LEU A 80 3.28 -19.16 -11.51
N ASN A 81 4.26 -18.41 -10.99
CA ASN A 81 5.67 -18.46 -11.37
C ASN A 81 5.90 -18.37 -12.88
N LYS A 82 5.13 -17.53 -13.59
CA LYS A 82 5.23 -17.39 -15.05
C LYS A 82 6.50 -16.66 -15.50
N GLY A 83 7.25 -16.07 -14.58
CA GLY A 83 8.61 -15.58 -14.80
C GLY A 83 8.73 -14.43 -15.80
N THR A 84 9.85 -14.45 -16.55
CA THR A 84 10.33 -13.34 -17.38
C THR A 84 9.30 -12.78 -18.36
N GLU A 85 8.55 -13.63 -19.06
CA GLU A 85 7.55 -13.20 -20.05
C GLU A 85 6.48 -12.29 -19.43
N TYR A 86 5.99 -12.65 -18.24
CA TYR A 86 4.96 -11.87 -17.57
C TYR A 86 5.51 -10.59 -16.93
N TYR A 87 6.79 -10.57 -16.55
CA TYR A 87 7.45 -9.30 -16.22
C TYR A 87 7.59 -8.39 -17.44
N GLN A 88 7.82 -8.92 -18.64
CA GLN A 88 7.82 -8.11 -19.87
C GLN A 88 6.44 -7.52 -20.16
N LEU A 89 5.37 -8.31 -20.03
CA LEU A 89 3.99 -7.84 -20.17
C LEU A 89 3.66 -6.74 -19.15
N ALA A 90 4.07 -6.92 -17.90
CA ALA A 90 3.93 -5.92 -16.85
C ALA A 90 4.66 -4.61 -17.18
N ALA A 91 5.93 -4.70 -17.59
CA ALA A 91 6.73 -3.54 -17.99
C ALA A 91 6.08 -2.80 -19.17
N GLY A 92 5.59 -3.53 -20.17
CA GLY A 92 4.88 -2.97 -21.31
C GLY A 92 3.63 -2.18 -20.90
N LYS A 93 2.77 -2.77 -20.06
CA LYS A 93 1.54 -2.09 -19.62
C LYS A 93 1.80 -0.90 -18.70
N ALA A 94 2.77 -1.01 -17.80
CA ALA A 94 3.19 0.13 -16.98
C ALA A 94 3.74 1.27 -17.86
N LYS A 95 4.57 0.94 -18.87
CA LYS A 95 5.12 1.91 -19.81
C LYS A 95 4.04 2.64 -20.62
N GLU A 96 3.01 1.94 -21.07
CA GLU A 96 1.87 2.58 -21.76
C GLU A 96 1.22 3.68 -20.90
N VAL A 97 1.06 3.44 -19.59
CA VAL A 97 0.54 4.43 -18.65
C VAL A 97 1.50 5.61 -18.49
N ILE A 98 2.78 5.31 -18.25
CA ILE A 98 3.83 6.32 -18.05
C ILE A 98 3.96 7.23 -19.27
N ASP A 99 4.04 6.66 -20.47
CA ASP A 99 4.21 7.39 -21.71
C ASP A 99 2.96 8.25 -22.01
N ALA A 100 1.75 7.73 -21.78
CA ALA A 100 0.52 8.47 -21.96
C ALA A 100 0.36 9.63 -20.96
N SER A 101 0.81 9.45 -19.71
CA SER A 101 0.89 10.54 -18.73
C SER A 101 1.89 11.62 -19.16
N LYS A 102 3.10 11.23 -19.57
CA LYS A 102 4.14 12.18 -20.02
C LYS A 102 3.71 12.98 -21.27
N LYS A 103 2.90 12.38 -22.15
CA LYS A 103 2.32 13.04 -23.33
C LYS A 103 1.10 13.92 -23.02
N GLY A 104 0.56 13.86 -21.80
CA GLY A 104 -0.66 14.57 -21.42
C GLY A 104 -1.97 13.91 -21.89
N THR A 105 -1.91 12.67 -22.39
CA THR A 105 -3.12 11.88 -22.70
C THR A 105 -3.88 11.52 -21.43
N TYR A 106 -3.18 11.18 -20.35
CA TYR A 106 -3.77 11.06 -19.01
C TYR A 106 -3.39 12.28 -18.16
N TYR A 107 -4.29 12.72 -17.27
CA TYR A 107 -4.00 13.85 -16.36
C TYR A 107 -2.93 13.51 -15.29
N TYR A 108 -2.52 12.24 -15.18
CA TYR A 108 -1.70 11.79 -14.07
C TYR A 108 -0.33 12.45 -14.05
N LYS A 109 0.07 12.87 -12.85
CA LYS A 109 1.41 13.40 -12.57
C LYS A 109 1.72 13.21 -11.09
N LEU A 110 3.00 13.06 -10.77
CA LEU A 110 3.45 13.05 -9.38
C LEU A 110 3.24 14.44 -8.76
N LEU A 111 2.78 14.47 -7.52
CA LEU A 111 2.84 15.65 -6.66
C LEU A 111 4.31 15.91 -6.30
N PRO A 112 4.72 17.19 -6.21
CA PRO A 112 6.11 17.55 -5.97
C PRO A 112 6.62 17.14 -4.58
N ASP A 113 5.75 17.08 -3.58
CA ASP A 113 6.09 16.68 -2.21
C ASP A 113 5.25 15.47 -1.78
N TYR A 114 5.92 14.46 -1.21
CA TYR A 114 5.28 13.23 -0.74
C TYR A 114 4.17 13.48 0.27
N LYS A 115 4.33 14.47 1.17
CA LYS A 115 3.32 14.76 2.18
C LYS A 115 1.99 15.21 1.57
N GLN A 116 2.01 15.78 0.37
CA GLN A 116 0.80 16.22 -0.33
C GLN A 116 -0.06 15.03 -0.74
N VAL A 117 0.51 13.86 -1.01
CA VAL A 117 -0.23 12.64 -1.39
C VAL A 117 -1.32 12.29 -0.38
N TYR A 118 -1.05 12.53 0.90
CA TYR A 118 -1.96 12.19 2.00
C TYR A 118 -2.58 13.39 2.68
N SER A 119 -2.43 14.58 2.10
CA SER A 119 -2.97 15.80 2.68
C SER A 119 -4.46 15.94 2.37
N MET A 120 -5.22 16.55 3.28
CA MET A 120 -6.61 16.92 3.06
C MET A 120 -6.76 17.89 1.88
N GLU A 121 -5.80 18.78 1.68
CA GLU A 121 -5.78 19.68 0.52
C GLU A 121 -5.91 18.92 -0.81
N TRP A 122 -5.16 17.83 -0.98
CA TRP A 122 -5.12 17.06 -2.22
C TRP A 122 -6.09 15.87 -2.24
N ASN A 123 -6.72 15.54 -1.12
CA ASN A 123 -7.57 14.36 -0.95
C ASN A 123 -8.62 14.15 -2.07
N LYS A 124 -9.21 15.24 -2.57
CA LYS A 124 -10.28 15.25 -3.58
C LYS A 124 -9.80 15.65 -4.99
N LYS A 125 -8.50 15.92 -5.18
CA LYS A 125 -7.90 16.44 -6.44
C LYS A 125 -6.52 15.85 -6.76
N ASN A 126 -6.08 14.79 -6.08
CA ASN A 126 -4.74 14.23 -6.23
C ASN A 126 -4.55 13.62 -7.63
N PRO A 127 -3.70 14.20 -8.51
CA PRO A 127 -3.51 13.71 -9.86
C PRO A 127 -2.69 12.41 -9.91
N GLU A 128 -2.10 11.96 -8.81
CA GLU A 128 -1.42 10.67 -8.77
C GLU A 128 -2.37 9.49 -8.76
N VAL A 129 -3.62 9.68 -8.35
CA VAL A 129 -4.57 8.59 -8.12
C VAL A 129 -5.13 8.12 -9.47
N LEU A 130 -4.79 6.88 -9.83
CA LEU A 130 -5.32 6.19 -10.99
C LEU A 130 -6.63 5.48 -10.64
N LEU A 131 -6.65 4.84 -9.48
CA LEU A 131 -7.82 4.14 -8.93
C LEU A 131 -7.97 4.51 -7.47
N GLY A 132 -9.15 5.01 -7.09
CA GLY A 132 -9.44 5.45 -5.73
C GLY A 132 -10.81 5.01 -5.24
N VAL A 133 -10.95 4.80 -3.94
CA VAL A 133 -12.23 4.71 -3.24
C VAL A 133 -12.45 6.03 -2.49
N TYR A 134 -13.49 6.75 -2.88
CA TYR A 134 -13.78 8.09 -2.39
C TYR A 134 -14.81 8.05 -1.26
N TYR A 135 -14.48 8.71 -0.17
CA TYR A 135 -15.31 8.79 1.04
C TYR A 135 -15.91 10.19 1.18
N ASN A 136 -17.01 10.31 1.93
CA ASN A 136 -17.67 11.58 2.18
C ASN A 136 -18.38 11.56 3.53
N LEU A 137 -17.98 12.45 4.43
CA LEU A 137 -18.60 12.60 5.76
C LEU A 137 -20.07 13.05 5.71
N GLY A 138 -20.49 13.70 4.63
CA GLY A 138 -21.87 14.18 4.44
C GLY A 138 -22.89 13.08 4.16
N ILE A 139 -22.47 11.83 3.90
CA ILE A 139 -23.36 10.70 3.62
C ILE A 139 -23.14 9.65 4.72
N LYS A 140 -24.18 9.34 5.51
CA LYS A 140 -24.16 8.42 6.67
C LYS A 140 -23.86 6.95 6.35
N ALA A 141 -23.20 6.62 5.24
CA ALA A 141 -23.04 5.25 4.75
C ALA A 141 -21.60 4.84 4.43
N ILE A 142 -20.73 5.75 3.97
CA ILE A 142 -19.36 5.38 3.54
C ILE A 142 -18.35 6.38 4.12
N THR A 143 -17.77 6.01 5.26
CA THR A 143 -16.74 6.80 5.96
C THR A 143 -15.50 5.95 6.19
N ASN A 144 -14.32 6.57 6.10
CA ASN A 144 -13.07 5.95 6.53
C ASN A 144 -13.01 5.90 8.07
N ALA A 145 -12.22 5.01 8.68
CA ALA A 145 -12.17 4.85 10.14
C ALA A 145 -10.83 5.28 10.75
N PRO A 146 -10.52 6.59 10.84
CA PRO A 146 -9.18 7.05 11.22
C PRO A 146 -8.80 6.74 12.68
N LEU A 147 -9.77 6.54 13.59
CA LEU A 147 -9.48 6.18 14.99
C LEU A 147 -8.96 4.74 15.15
N ALA A 148 -9.19 3.86 14.18
CA ALA A 148 -8.62 2.50 14.21
C ALA A 148 -7.09 2.51 14.01
N ASP A 149 -6.55 3.53 13.35
CA ASP A 149 -5.21 3.46 12.74
C ASP A 149 -4.04 3.78 13.69
N PHE A 150 -4.29 4.15 14.95
CA PHE A 150 -3.23 4.47 15.92
C PHE A 150 -3.52 3.95 17.32
N LEU A 151 -2.49 3.98 18.18
CA LEU A 151 -2.54 3.36 19.51
C LEU A 151 -3.51 4.07 20.46
N ALA A 152 -4.11 3.26 21.33
CA ALA A 152 -5.10 3.71 22.29
C ALA A 152 -4.54 4.61 23.40
N ASP A 153 -3.22 4.66 23.57
CA ASP A 153 -2.53 5.47 24.58
C ASP A 153 -2.12 6.86 24.07
N TYR A 154 -2.44 7.22 22.81
CA TYR A 154 -2.20 8.56 22.28
C TYR A 154 -3.29 9.56 22.70
N ALA A 155 -2.94 10.85 22.81
CA ALA A 155 -3.85 11.89 23.31
C ALA A 155 -4.97 12.29 22.34
N TYR A 156 -4.79 12.08 21.04
CA TYR A 156 -5.61 12.66 19.98
C TYR A 156 -7.02 12.06 19.91
N GLY A 157 -8.06 12.90 19.91
CA GLY A 157 -9.45 12.42 19.80
C GLY A 157 -9.93 11.47 20.90
N GLY A 158 -9.28 11.45 22.07
CA GLY A 158 -9.57 10.48 23.13
C GLY A 158 -8.81 9.15 23.01
N GLY A 159 -7.87 9.05 22.06
CA GLY A 159 -7.07 7.87 21.75
C GLY A 159 -7.66 7.03 20.62
N GLY A 160 -6.79 6.29 19.94
CA GLY A 160 -7.21 5.34 18.91
C GLY A 160 -7.77 4.04 19.49
N TRP A 161 -8.15 3.12 18.62
CA TRP A 161 -8.59 1.77 19.02
C TRP A 161 -7.42 0.80 19.14
N GLY A 162 -6.24 1.18 18.65
CA GLY A 162 -5.04 0.34 18.72
C GLY A 162 -5.06 -0.85 17.75
N ASP A 163 -5.82 -0.77 16.66
CA ASP A 163 -5.94 -1.90 15.72
C ASP A 163 -4.68 -2.09 14.88
N THR A 164 -3.87 -1.04 14.73
CA THR A 164 -2.72 -1.07 13.80
C THR A 164 -1.52 -0.29 14.32
N ASN A 165 -0.34 -0.81 14.00
CA ASN A 165 0.95 -0.15 14.16
C ASN A 165 1.89 -0.62 13.05
N GLY A 166 2.97 0.11 12.82
CA GLY A 166 4.06 -0.34 11.97
C GLY A 166 4.92 -1.36 12.69
N GLU A 167 5.49 -2.29 11.92
CA GLU A 167 6.55 -3.17 12.39
C GLU A 167 7.81 -2.34 12.70
N ILE A 168 8.46 -2.61 13.83
CA ILE A 168 9.66 -1.91 14.30
C ILE A 168 10.80 -2.08 13.31
N LYS A 169 10.99 -3.30 12.77
CA LYS A 169 12.01 -3.57 11.73
C LYS A 169 11.77 -2.73 10.48
N PHE A 170 10.54 -2.74 9.98
CA PHE A 170 10.20 -1.99 8.78
C PHE A 170 10.38 -0.48 9.01
N TRP A 171 10.00 0.05 10.18
CA TRP A 171 10.29 1.44 10.54
C TRP A 171 11.80 1.71 10.62
N TYR A 172 12.59 0.81 11.22
CA TYR A 172 14.04 0.97 11.35
C TYR A 172 14.73 1.03 9.99
N ASP A 173 14.37 0.10 9.10
CA ASP A 173 14.90 0.02 7.73
C ASP A 173 14.36 1.16 6.83
N PHE A 174 13.21 1.76 7.18
CA PHE A 174 12.60 2.83 6.41
C PHE A 174 13.60 3.98 6.25
N PRO A 175 13.91 4.40 5.00
CA PRO A 175 14.89 5.44 4.77
C PRO A 175 14.53 6.76 5.49
N LYS A 176 15.49 7.34 6.20
CA LYS A 176 15.32 8.63 6.88
C LYS A 176 15.01 9.72 5.85
N GLY A 177 14.13 10.67 6.19
CA GLY A 177 13.75 11.78 5.32
C GLY A 177 12.26 12.10 5.43
N SER A 178 11.82 13.09 4.65
CA SER A 178 10.46 13.64 4.71
C SER A 178 9.38 12.59 4.46
N ARG A 179 9.63 11.57 3.64
CA ARG A 179 8.69 10.46 3.45
C ARG A 179 8.45 9.66 4.73
N LYS A 180 9.48 9.41 5.54
CA LYS A 180 9.30 8.69 6.81
C LYS A 180 8.48 9.53 7.78
N ASP A 181 8.76 10.83 7.85
CA ASP A 181 8.06 11.79 8.71
C ASP A 181 6.61 12.03 8.27
N ALA A 182 6.30 11.88 6.97
CA ALA A 182 4.93 11.91 6.46
C ALA A 182 4.23 10.54 6.53
N SER A 183 4.98 9.45 6.73
CA SER A 183 4.42 8.10 6.81
C SER A 183 4.06 7.69 8.22
N TYR A 184 4.94 8.00 9.17
CA TYR A 184 4.82 7.70 10.58
C TYR A 184 4.59 8.96 11.38
N PHE A 185 3.99 8.83 12.57
CA PHE A 185 4.02 9.90 13.56
C PHE A 185 5.49 10.27 13.88
N PRO A 186 5.94 11.51 13.60
CA PRO A 186 7.32 11.91 13.89
C PRO A 186 7.58 11.96 15.40
N LYS A 187 6.57 12.44 16.13
CA LYS A 187 6.46 12.44 17.59
C LYS A 187 5.04 12.06 17.97
N ILE A 188 4.89 11.65 19.22
CA ILE A 188 3.59 11.29 19.81
C ILE A 188 3.37 12.11 21.08
N ILE A 189 2.11 12.20 21.50
CA ILE A 189 1.73 12.70 22.82
C ILE A 189 0.90 11.60 23.47
N LEU A 190 1.28 11.19 24.68
CA LEU A 190 0.55 10.19 25.45
C LEU A 190 -0.68 10.82 26.11
N LYS A 191 -1.69 9.99 26.41
CA LYS A 191 -2.91 10.41 27.10
C LYS A 191 -2.60 11.18 28.38
N ASN A 192 -3.38 12.23 28.60
CA ASN A 192 -3.28 13.12 29.76
C ASN A 192 -1.96 13.91 29.86
N GLU A 193 -1.18 13.97 28.79
CA GLU A 193 0.06 14.75 28.70
C GLU A 193 0.00 15.80 27.58
N THR A 194 1.00 16.68 27.54
CA THR A 194 1.24 17.63 26.45
C THR A 194 2.64 17.51 25.85
N GLN A 195 3.47 16.62 26.39
CA GLN A 195 4.86 16.46 25.99
C GLN A 195 4.95 15.68 24.67
N LEU A 196 5.72 16.23 23.71
CA LEU A 196 6.14 15.49 22.53
C LEU A 196 7.20 14.45 22.92
N ARG A 197 6.94 13.20 22.53
CA ARG A 197 7.80 12.05 22.80
C ARG A 197 8.16 11.33 21.53
N ASP A 198 9.32 10.69 21.54
CA ASP A 198 9.58 9.62 20.59
C ASP A 198 8.67 8.42 20.88
N TRP A 199 8.20 7.75 19.82
CA TRP A 199 7.25 6.63 19.97
C TRP A 199 7.81 5.49 20.83
N TRP A 200 9.13 5.38 20.94
CA TRP A 200 9.81 4.35 21.72
C TRP A 200 9.92 4.69 23.21
N GLU A 201 9.53 5.88 23.67
CA GLU A 201 9.56 6.23 25.09
C GLU A 201 8.49 5.45 25.89
N ASP A 202 8.86 5.08 27.12
CA ASP A 202 8.00 4.46 28.13
C ASP A 202 8.26 5.18 29.47
N PRO A 203 7.60 6.32 29.72
CA PRO A 203 8.01 7.26 30.76
C PRO A 203 7.61 6.85 32.17
N ASP A 204 6.66 5.94 32.33
CA ASP A 204 6.17 5.47 33.63
C ASP A 204 6.43 3.96 33.80
N PRO A 205 7.54 3.56 34.46
CA PRO A 205 7.84 2.17 34.73
C PRO A 205 6.81 1.47 35.63
N THR A 206 5.98 2.22 36.36
CA THR A 206 4.94 1.68 37.24
C THR A 206 3.62 1.41 36.51
N ALA A 207 3.43 2.04 35.35
CA ALA A 207 2.32 1.84 34.44
C ALA A 207 2.82 1.73 32.99
N PRO A 208 3.59 0.67 32.66
CA PRO A 208 4.24 0.54 31.37
C PRO A 208 3.23 0.47 30.23
N ARG A 209 3.61 1.03 29.08
CA ARG A 209 2.79 1.00 27.87
C ARG A 209 2.61 -0.43 27.37
N VAL A 210 1.36 -0.81 27.04
CA VAL A 210 1.01 -2.16 26.57
C VAL A 210 1.64 -2.46 25.20
N VAL A 211 1.67 -1.47 24.30
CA VAL A 211 2.27 -1.55 22.97
C VAL A 211 3.17 -0.34 22.77
N ILE A 212 4.44 -0.60 22.48
CA ILE A 212 5.42 0.44 22.13
C ILE A 212 5.88 0.16 20.71
N ALA A 213 5.22 0.81 19.74
CA ALA A 213 5.46 0.60 18.32
C ALA A 213 5.28 1.91 17.53
N PRO A 214 5.94 2.06 16.38
CA PRO A 214 5.72 3.21 15.51
C PRO A 214 4.32 3.12 14.89
N CYS A 215 3.62 4.24 14.69
CA CYS A 215 2.29 4.26 14.06
C CYS A 215 2.31 5.03 12.75
N PHE A 216 1.51 4.58 11.79
CA PHE A 216 1.33 5.31 10.54
C PHE A 216 0.41 6.51 10.75
N MET A 217 0.72 7.64 10.12
CA MET A 217 -0.11 8.86 10.21
C MET A 217 -0.89 9.16 8.93
N LYS A 218 -0.64 8.48 7.81
CA LYS A 218 -1.17 8.85 6.48
C LYS A 218 -2.69 8.94 6.36
N LYS A 219 -3.42 8.32 7.27
CA LYS A 219 -4.89 8.22 7.24
C LYS A 219 -5.59 9.04 8.31
N VAL A 220 -4.83 9.66 9.20
CA VAL A 220 -5.40 10.44 10.29
C VAL A 220 -5.90 11.78 9.75
N GLU A 221 -7.10 12.18 10.15
CA GLU A 221 -7.76 13.43 9.75
C GLU A 221 -8.51 14.02 10.95
N THR A 222 -8.80 15.32 10.91
CA THR A 222 -9.64 15.97 11.92
C THR A 222 -11.13 15.78 11.62
N THR A 223 -12.00 16.13 12.58
CA THR A 223 -13.46 16.07 12.40
C THR A 223 -14.01 17.01 11.31
N THR A 224 -13.24 18.00 10.89
CA THR A 224 -13.62 19.05 9.94
C THR A 224 -13.03 18.83 8.55
N GLY A 225 -12.26 17.76 8.36
CA GLY A 225 -11.51 17.53 7.12
C GLY A 225 -10.29 18.43 6.97
N ASP A 226 -9.80 19.01 8.07
CA ASP A 226 -8.54 19.75 8.12
C ASP A 226 -7.34 18.80 8.25
N GLU A 227 -6.14 19.33 8.01
CA GLU A 227 -4.91 18.58 8.24
C GLU A 227 -4.76 18.24 9.72
N PHE A 228 -4.36 17.00 10.00
CA PHE A 228 -4.07 16.57 11.35
C PHE A 228 -2.72 17.11 11.83
N ASP A 229 -2.72 17.69 13.03
CA ASP A 229 -1.51 18.19 13.71
C ASP A 229 -1.16 17.29 14.90
N TYR A 230 -0.10 16.50 14.75
CA TYR A 230 0.41 15.62 15.81
C TYR A 230 0.99 16.38 17.00
N THR A 231 1.26 17.69 16.87
CA THR A 231 1.76 18.51 17.98
C THR A 231 0.65 19.06 18.87
N ASN A 232 -0.61 18.90 18.47
CA ASN A 232 -1.76 19.38 19.19
C ASN A 232 -2.50 18.22 19.87
N PRO A 233 -2.33 18.00 21.19
CA PRO A 233 -3.03 16.91 21.90
C PRO A 233 -4.54 17.14 22.01
N LYS A 234 -5.02 18.35 21.70
CA LYS A 234 -6.45 18.71 21.72
C LYS A 234 -7.10 18.60 20.35
N VAL A 235 -6.39 18.08 19.34
CA VAL A 235 -6.96 17.87 18.01
C VAL A 235 -8.21 17.00 18.10
N LEU A 236 -9.31 17.48 17.52
CA LEU A 236 -10.57 16.77 17.48
C LEU A 236 -10.55 15.79 16.32
N MET A 237 -10.91 14.54 16.61
CA MET A 237 -11.04 13.47 15.62
C MET A 237 -12.38 12.76 15.78
N ASN A 238 -12.81 12.07 14.74
CA ASN A 238 -14.03 11.29 14.71
C ASN A 238 -13.68 9.87 14.27
N GLN A 239 -14.48 8.88 14.66
CA GLN A 239 -14.39 7.51 14.13
C GLN A 239 -14.66 7.44 12.62
N ASN A 240 -15.25 8.49 12.05
CA ASN A 240 -15.59 8.61 10.65
C ASN A 240 -14.69 9.67 10.00
N GLY A 241 -14.17 9.36 8.82
CA GLY A 241 -13.32 10.22 8.01
C GLY A 241 -13.71 10.22 6.53
N GLU A 242 -13.12 11.11 5.73
CA GLU A 242 -13.30 11.21 4.28
C GLU A 242 -12.01 11.11 3.46
N LYS A 243 -10.87 10.73 4.07
CA LYS A 243 -9.66 10.45 3.28
C LYS A 243 -9.88 9.33 2.26
N THR A 244 -9.63 9.64 0.99
CA THR A 244 -9.66 8.74 -0.16
C THR A 244 -8.70 7.58 0.06
N HIS A 245 -9.14 6.33 -0.18
CA HIS A 245 -8.21 5.22 -0.31
C HIS A 245 -7.67 5.19 -1.73
N GLN A 246 -6.41 5.54 -1.86
CA GLN A 246 -5.63 5.51 -3.10
C GLN A 246 -5.20 4.07 -3.40
N ILE A 247 -5.96 3.37 -4.23
CA ILE A 247 -5.78 1.94 -4.55
C ILE A 247 -4.57 1.73 -5.47
N ILE A 248 -4.41 2.63 -6.45
CA ILE A 248 -3.26 2.67 -7.36
C ILE A 248 -2.87 4.12 -7.58
N ARG A 249 -1.58 4.42 -7.40
CA ARG A 249 -0.98 5.71 -7.75
C ARG A 249 0.07 5.60 -8.85
N LEU A 250 0.36 6.72 -9.49
CA LEU A 250 1.37 6.79 -10.55
C LEU A 250 2.77 6.41 -10.04
N SER A 251 3.10 6.73 -8.78
CA SER A 251 4.39 6.33 -8.19
C SER A 251 4.53 4.82 -8.03
N GLU A 252 3.44 4.11 -7.75
CA GLU A 252 3.43 2.64 -7.72
C GLU A 252 3.70 2.09 -9.12
N VAL A 253 3.07 2.65 -10.17
CA VAL A 253 3.32 2.27 -11.57
C VAL A 253 4.80 2.48 -11.96
N TYR A 254 5.44 3.54 -11.47
CA TYR A 254 6.87 3.78 -11.71
C TYR A 254 7.74 2.70 -11.06
N CYS A 255 7.44 2.33 -9.81
CA CYS A 255 8.13 1.25 -9.12
C CYS A 255 7.89 -0.10 -9.81
N TRP A 256 6.64 -0.39 -10.23
CA TRP A 256 6.29 -1.60 -10.95
C TRP A 256 7.00 -1.71 -12.30
N TYR A 257 7.07 -0.63 -13.06
CA TYR A 257 7.84 -0.59 -14.31
C TYR A 257 9.31 -0.93 -14.06
N ALA A 258 9.94 -0.26 -13.09
CA ALA A 258 11.35 -0.47 -12.79
C ALA A 258 11.63 -1.89 -12.29
N GLU A 259 10.77 -2.43 -11.43
CA GLU A 259 10.88 -3.81 -10.96
C GLU A 259 10.71 -4.81 -12.12
N ALA A 260 9.72 -4.61 -12.98
CA ALA A 260 9.46 -5.46 -14.12
C ALA A 260 10.59 -5.42 -15.16
N VAL A 261 11.19 -4.25 -15.41
CA VAL A 261 12.41 -4.09 -16.23
C VAL A 261 13.58 -4.86 -15.60
N GLY A 262 13.81 -4.69 -14.29
CA GLY A 262 14.81 -5.43 -13.54
C GLY A 262 14.65 -6.95 -13.65
N ARG A 263 13.47 -7.46 -13.31
CA ARG A 263 13.19 -8.91 -13.27
C ARG A 263 13.11 -9.56 -14.64
N SER A 264 12.65 -8.83 -15.65
CA SER A 264 12.66 -9.35 -17.03
C SER A 264 14.04 -9.31 -17.68
N LYS A 265 14.97 -8.51 -17.14
CA LYS A 265 16.27 -8.19 -17.76
C LYS A 265 16.12 -7.59 -19.16
N THR A 266 15.02 -6.88 -19.40
CA THR A 266 14.71 -6.23 -20.68
C THR A 266 14.17 -4.82 -20.47
N GLY A 267 14.33 -3.96 -21.47
CA GLY A 267 13.97 -2.55 -21.38
C GLY A 267 15.10 -1.65 -20.88
N SER A 268 14.83 -0.36 -20.78
CA SER A 268 15.83 0.66 -20.47
C SER A 268 16.07 0.78 -18.97
N ILE A 269 17.24 0.34 -18.48
CA ILE A 269 17.68 0.58 -17.09
C ILE A 269 17.69 2.07 -16.79
N THR A 270 18.19 2.88 -17.72
CA THR A 270 18.26 4.34 -17.54
C THR A 270 16.88 4.95 -17.29
N GLU A 271 15.89 4.56 -18.09
CA GLU A 271 14.51 5.06 -17.90
C GLU A 271 13.93 4.59 -16.56
N ALA A 272 14.07 3.31 -16.24
CA ALA A 272 13.58 2.73 -14.99
C ALA A 272 14.20 3.39 -13.74
N VAL A 273 15.52 3.58 -13.74
CA VAL A 273 16.25 4.26 -12.66
C VAL A 273 15.80 5.71 -12.53
N ASN A 274 15.62 6.43 -13.65
CA ASN A 274 15.15 7.81 -13.61
C ASN A 274 13.75 7.91 -12.98
N LEU A 275 12.83 7.01 -13.34
CA LEU A 275 11.48 6.95 -12.77
C LEU A 275 11.50 6.61 -11.27
N LEU A 276 12.36 5.68 -10.83
CA LEU A 276 12.54 5.43 -9.38
C LEU A 276 13.06 6.66 -8.65
N ASN A 277 14.02 7.36 -9.25
CA ASN A 277 14.54 8.60 -8.68
C ASN A 277 13.47 9.70 -8.63
N GLU A 278 12.51 9.77 -9.56
CA GLU A 278 11.36 10.67 -9.45
C GLU A 278 10.52 10.38 -8.19
N VAL A 279 10.32 9.11 -7.84
CA VAL A 279 9.64 8.70 -6.60
C VAL A 279 10.48 9.05 -5.37
N ARG A 280 11.77 8.67 -5.40
CA ARG A 280 12.72 8.81 -4.29
C ARG A 280 13.04 10.26 -3.96
N ASN A 281 13.21 11.12 -4.96
CA ASN A 281 13.62 12.52 -4.76
C ASN A 281 12.51 13.32 -4.08
N ARG A 282 11.26 13.09 -4.48
CA ARG A 282 10.07 13.65 -3.80
C ARG A 282 9.95 13.17 -2.35
N ALA A 283 10.46 11.98 -2.04
CA ALA A 283 10.50 11.43 -0.69
C ALA A 283 11.58 12.05 0.24
N ASN A 284 12.50 12.87 -0.30
CA ASN A 284 13.65 13.41 0.43
C ASN A 284 13.66 14.94 0.60
N GLY A 285 12.72 15.69 0.01
CA GLY A 285 12.68 17.17 0.08
C GLY A 285 13.65 17.85 -0.92
N THR A 286 14.04 19.11 -0.65
CA THR A 286 14.81 19.97 -1.59
C THR A 286 16.30 19.65 -1.74
N ALA A 287 16.86 18.71 -0.97
CA ALA A 287 18.24 18.25 -1.11
C ALA A 287 18.31 16.73 -1.00
N VAL A 288 18.64 16.05 -2.11
CA VAL A 288 18.89 14.61 -2.13
C VAL A 288 20.38 14.40 -1.97
N ALA A 289 20.81 13.76 -0.88
CA ALA A 289 22.20 13.37 -0.74
C ALA A 289 22.57 12.32 -1.80
N ASP A 290 23.80 12.31 -2.33
CA ASP A 290 24.23 11.36 -3.37
C ASP A 290 24.01 9.89 -3.01
N ARG A 291 24.02 9.56 -1.71
CA ARG A 291 23.73 8.20 -1.20
C ARG A 291 22.28 7.76 -1.40
N ASP A 292 21.38 8.71 -1.65
CA ASP A 292 19.94 8.51 -1.73
C ASP A 292 19.43 8.49 -3.19
N ILE A 293 20.34 8.42 -4.17
CA ILE A 293 20.06 8.38 -5.61
C ILE A 293 20.38 6.99 -6.17
N TYR A 294 19.43 6.37 -6.87
CA TYR A 294 19.65 5.15 -7.63
C TYR A 294 20.50 5.44 -8.87
N LYS A 295 21.45 4.55 -9.18
CA LYS A 295 22.44 4.76 -10.24
C LYS A 295 22.09 3.96 -11.49
N THR A 296 22.29 4.55 -12.67
CA THR A 296 22.08 3.87 -13.95
C THR A 296 23.12 2.77 -14.22
N THR A 297 24.17 2.70 -13.40
CA THR A 297 25.18 1.64 -13.41
C THR A 297 24.76 0.38 -12.65
N MET A 298 23.58 0.39 -11.99
CA MET A 298 23.04 -0.80 -11.33
C MET A 298 22.77 -1.90 -12.36
N SER A 299 23.00 -3.15 -11.95
CA SER A 299 22.53 -4.32 -12.68
C SER A 299 21.00 -4.40 -12.66
N TYR A 300 20.43 -5.20 -13.58
CA TYR A 300 18.99 -5.48 -13.60
C TYR A 300 18.49 -6.11 -12.28
N ASP A 301 19.30 -6.96 -11.64
CA ASP A 301 18.93 -7.61 -10.39
C ASP A 301 18.94 -6.61 -9.22
N GLU A 302 19.91 -5.69 -9.17
CA GLU A 302 19.92 -4.59 -8.20
C GLU A 302 18.75 -3.63 -8.41
N LEU A 303 18.42 -3.31 -9.67
CA LEU A 303 17.26 -2.49 -10.01
C LEU A 303 15.96 -3.13 -9.53
N ALA A 304 15.79 -4.44 -9.73
CA ALA A 304 14.60 -5.17 -9.30
C ALA A 304 14.39 -5.07 -7.78
N GLU A 305 15.45 -5.30 -6.99
CA GLU A 305 15.37 -5.22 -5.53
C GLU A 305 15.21 -3.79 -5.00
N ALA A 306 15.84 -2.81 -5.66
CA ALA A 306 15.63 -1.41 -5.36
C ALA A 306 14.18 -1.00 -5.58
N ALA A 307 13.59 -1.35 -6.73
CA ALA A 307 12.21 -1.05 -7.06
C ALA A 307 11.21 -1.73 -6.11
N TYR A 308 11.45 -3.01 -5.79
CA TYR A 308 10.64 -3.77 -4.82
C TYR A 308 10.62 -3.11 -3.44
N ASN A 309 11.78 -2.63 -2.96
CA ASN A 309 11.87 -1.96 -1.68
C ASN A 309 11.28 -0.56 -1.72
N GLU A 310 11.54 0.20 -2.79
CA GLU A 310 11.02 1.55 -2.96
C GLU A 310 9.48 1.56 -3.00
N HIS A 311 8.87 0.59 -3.68
CA HIS A 311 7.42 0.40 -3.63
C HIS A 311 6.92 0.18 -2.20
N GLY A 312 7.58 -0.69 -1.43
CA GLY A 312 7.24 -0.94 -0.03
C GLY A 312 7.27 0.33 0.83
N TRP A 313 8.30 1.16 0.68
CA TRP A 313 8.39 2.44 1.38
C TRP A 313 7.32 3.43 0.92
N GLU A 314 7.07 3.49 -0.38
CA GLU A 314 6.14 4.41 -1.03
C GLU A 314 4.70 4.20 -0.58
N ILE A 315 4.30 2.95 -0.29
CA ILE A 315 2.94 2.55 0.10
C ILE A 315 2.78 2.15 1.57
N ALA A 316 3.81 2.37 2.41
CA ALA A 316 3.78 1.97 3.81
C ALA A 316 2.55 2.51 4.57
N GLY A 317 1.91 1.70 5.42
CA GLY A 317 0.70 2.11 6.13
C GLY A 317 -0.58 2.17 5.29
N TYR A 318 -0.51 1.77 4.01
CA TYR A 318 -1.66 1.74 3.10
C TYR A 318 -2.18 0.31 2.90
N TYR A 319 -2.65 -0.29 4.00
CA TYR A 319 -3.13 -1.69 4.05
C TYR A 319 -4.65 -1.85 3.86
N TRP A 320 -5.40 -0.74 3.81
CA TRP A 320 -6.83 -0.79 3.46
C TRP A 320 -6.97 -0.53 1.96
N GLY A 321 -7.63 -1.45 1.25
CA GLY A 321 -8.03 -1.26 -0.15
C GLY A 321 -6.93 -1.42 -1.21
N ASN A 322 -5.65 -1.19 -0.91
CA ASN A 322 -4.59 -1.31 -1.93
C ASN A 322 -4.42 -2.77 -2.39
N ILE A 323 -4.33 -2.98 -3.71
CA ILE A 323 -4.16 -4.31 -4.33
C ILE A 323 -2.70 -4.82 -4.26
N ALA A 324 -1.76 -3.91 -4.04
CA ALA A 324 -0.32 -4.10 -4.00
C ALA A 324 0.28 -3.73 -2.64
N THR A 325 -0.32 -4.20 -1.54
CA THR A 325 0.28 -3.97 -0.21
C THR A 325 1.64 -4.67 -0.08
N ARG A 326 2.46 -4.27 0.91
CA ARG A 326 3.75 -4.93 1.20
C ARG A 326 3.59 -6.43 1.43
N ALA A 327 2.47 -6.87 2.01
CA ALA A 327 2.16 -8.30 2.15
C ALA A 327 1.89 -8.98 0.81
N ARG A 328 1.25 -8.30 -0.15
CA ARG A 328 1.04 -8.84 -1.50
C ARG A 328 2.34 -8.91 -2.31
N ASP A 329 3.21 -7.92 -2.13
CA ASP A 329 4.57 -7.94 -2.66
C ASP A 329 5.40 -9.10 -2.11
N MET A 330 5.38 -9.30 -0.79
CA MET A 330 6.05 -10.46 -0.18
C MET A 330 5.45 -11.76 -0.69
N LEU A 331 4.13 -11.84 -0.88
CA LEU A 331 3.48 -13.04 -1.42
C LEU A 331 3.96 -13.36 -2.83
N ARG A 332 3.87 -12.41 -3.78
CA ARG A 332 4.29 -12.66 -5.17
C ARG A 332 5.80 -12.94 -5.28
N MET A 333 6.59 -12.47 -4.32
CA MET A 333 8.03 -12.70 -4.27
C MET A 333 8.42 -13.92 -3.41
N ASP A 334 7.45 -14.67 -2.89
CA ASP A 334 7.67 -15.83 -2.03
C ASP A 334 8.50 -15.53 -0.75
N ARG A 335 8.30 -14.34 -0.17
CA ARG A 335 9.04 -13.83 1.00
C ARG A 335 8.25 -13.86 2.31
N ILE A 336 6.99 -14.33 2.29
CA ILE A 336 6.15 -14.39 3.51
C ILE A 336 6.76 -15.35 4.53
N LYS A 337 7.31 -16.49 4.08
CA LYS A 337 7.97 -17.46 4.95
C LYS A 337 9.17 -16.85 5.69
N ASP A 338 10.04 -16.16 4.96
CA ASP A 338 11.21 -15.50 5.56
C ASP A 338 10.79 -14.46 6.59
N HIS A 339 9.74 -13.70 6.27
CA HIS A 339 9.16 -12.74 7.20
C HIS A 339 8.56 -13.42 8.44
N PHE A 340 7.86 -14.55 8.29
CA PHE A 340 7.34 -15.33 9.40
C PHE A 340 8.46 -15.83 10.32
N GLU A 341 9.53 -16.39 9.76
CA GLU A 341 10.67 -16.90 10.55
C GLU A 341 11.39 -15.75 11.28
N TYR A 342 11.53 -14.59 10.64
CA TYR A 342 12.04 -13.39 11.31
C TYR A 342 11.13 -12.96 12.49
N ARG A 343 9.82 -12.86 12.24
CA ARG A 343 8.83 -12.48 13.27
C ARG A 343 8.79 -13.46 14.43
N LYS A 344 9.06 -14.75 14.19
CA LYS A 344 9.16 -15.79 15.22
C LYS A 344 10.35 -15.56 16.16
N LEU A 345 11.48 -15.07 15.64
CA LEU A 345 12.66 -14.73 16.46
C LEU A 345 12.40 -13.53 17.37
N ASN A 346 11.54 -12.60 16.92
CA ASN A 346 11.22 -11.33 17.60
C ASN A 346 12.47 -10.64 18.22
N PRO A 347 13.51 -10.36 17.40
CA PRO A 347 14.75 -9.79 17.90
C PRO A 347 14.52 -8.38 18.43
N ALA A 348 15.34 -7.98 19.42
CA ALA A 348 15.36 -6.59 19.87
C ALA A 348 16.06 -5.73 18.81
N ILE A 349 15.48 -4.57 18.50
CA ILE A 349 16.03 -3.58 17.59
C ILE A 349 16.41 -2.35 18.38
N GLU A 350 17.63 -1.86 18.20
CA GLU A 350 18.09 -0.59 18.74
C GLU A 350 17.48 0.56 17.94
N VAL A 351 16.42 1.16 18.45
CA VAL A 351 15.66 2.22 17.75
C VAL A 351 16.21 3.62 18.01
N ALA A 352 16.96 3.78 19.10
CA ALA A 352 17.78 4.94 19.44
C ALA A 352 18.98 4.45 20.26
N PRO A 353 20.07 5.23 20.39
CA PRO A 353 21.26 4.81 21.14
C PRO A 353 20.92 4.28 22.54
N GLY A 354 21.20 3.00 22.79
CA GLY A 354 20.89 2.31 24.06
C GLY A 354 19.42 1.96 24.30
N VAL A 355 18.51 2.27 23.37
CA VAL A 355 17.07 1.99 23.49
C VAL A 355 16.68 0.85 22.56
N PHE A 356 16.34 -0.29 23.16
CA PHE A 356 15.94 -1.50 22.44
C PHE A 356 14.43 -1.72 22.54
N ARG A 357 13.80 -2.09 21.43
CA ARG A 357 12.38 -2.44 21.37
C ARG A 357 12.16 -3.77 20.64
N LYS A 358 11.10 -4.47 21.03
CA LYS A 358 10.63 -5.73 20.45
C LYS A 358 9.15 -5.59 20.16
N GLU A 359 8.67 -6.45 19.28
CA GLU A 359 7.27 -6.50 18.92
C GLU A 359 6.46 -7.02 20.11
N ALA A 360 5.40 -6.28 20.49
CA ALA A 360 4.54 -6.67 21.60
C ALA A 360 3.78 -7.97 21.30
N VAL A 361 3.39 -8.18 20.04
CA VAL A 361 2.72 -9.39 19.56
C VAL A 361 3.74 -10.32 18.91
N SER A 362 4.09 -11.39 19.62
CA SER A 362 4.99 -12.44 19.12
C SER A 362 4.30 -13.37 18.14
N VAL A 363 5.02 -13.83 17.13
CA VAL A 363 4.60 -14.93 16.25
C VAL A 363 5.15 -16.25 16.79
N SER A 364 4.35 -17.32 16.76
CA SER A 364 4.74 -18.64 17.26
C SER A 364 4.35 -19.78 16.30
N GLY A 365 4.82 -20.99 16.60
CA GLY A 365 4.58 -22.19 15.80
C GLY A 365 5.54 -22.38 14.63
N THR A 366 5.24 -23.36 13.77
CA THR A 366 6.05 -23.72 12.59
C THR A 366 5.43 -23.18 11.32
N TRP A 367 6.24 -22.77 10.34
CA TRP A 367 5.74 -22.41 9.02
C TRP A 367 4.97 -23.57 8.37
N ASN A 368 3.90 -23.23 7.65
CA ASN A 368 3.16 -24.11 6.76
C ASN A 368 2.70 -23.24 5.58
N ASP A 369 2.86 -23.73 4.35
CA ASP A 369 2.50 -22.98 3.14
C ASP A 369 1.02 -22.61 3.10
N SER A 370 0.13 -23.33 3.82
CA SER A 370 -1.28 -22.91 3.97
C SER A 370 -1.45 -21.55 4.65
N LYS A 371 -0.45 -21.07 5.42
CA LYS A 371 -0.48 -19.77 6.11
C LYS A 371 -0.34 -18.57 5.17
N VAL A 372 -0.03 -18.78 3.88
CA VAL A 372 -0.01 -17.70 2.88
C VAL A 372 -1.41 -17.22 2.50
N HIS A 373 -2.45 -18.00 2.84
CA HIS A 373 -3.84 -17.71 2.53
C HIS A 373 -4.68 -17.59 3.80
N LEU A 374 -5.70 -16.74 3.74
CA LEU A 374 -6.71 -16.69 4.78
C LEU A 374 -7.55 -17.97 4.76
N PRO A 375 -7.94 -18.49 5.94
CA PRO A 375 -8.87 -19.61 6.01
C PRO A 375 -10.20 -19.22 5.35
N ARG A 376 -10.90 -20.22 4.81
CA ARG A 376 -12.28 -20.03 4.31
C ARG A 376 -13.18 -19.68 5.50
N PRO A 377 -14.08 -18.69 5.37
CA PRO A 377 -14.99 -18.39 6.46
C PRO A 377 -15.91 -19.58 6.74
N PHE A 378 -16.12 -19.84 8.03
CA PHE A 378 -16.90 -21.00 8.47
C PHE A 378 -18.32 -21.01 7.87
N VAL A 379 -18.98 -19.86 7.84
CA VAL A 379 -20.35 -19.71 7.31
C VAL A 379 -20.41 -20.09 5.83
N ASP A 380 -19.46 -19.62 5.01
CA ASP A 380 -19.43 -19.98 3.59
C ASP A 380 -19.20 -21.49 3.41
N SER A 381 -18.27 -22.06 4.18
CA SER A 381 -17.95 -23.50 4.11
C SER A 381 -19.04 -24.42 4.66
N SER A 382 -19.93 -23.93 5.53
CA SER A 382 -21.07 -24.69 6.04
C SER A 382 -22.21 -24.73 5.01
N ILE A 383 -22.34 -23.69 4.20
CA ILE A 383 -23.33 -23.57 3.13
C ILE A 383 -22.87 -24.28 1.85
N ASN A 384 -21.60 -24.10 1.46
CA ASN A 384 -21.00 -24.75 0.29
C ASN A 384 -19.92 -25.75 0.75
N PRO A 385 -20.23 -27.06 0.79
CA PRO A 385 -19.28 -28.09 1.21
C PRO A 385 -18.01 -28.16 0.36
N ASN A 386 -18.04 -27.68 -0.90
CA ASN A 386 -16.87 -27.66 -1.78
C ASN A 386 -15.81 -26.62 -1.38
N LEU A 387 -16.09 -25.80 -0.35
CA LEU A 387 -15.11 -24.85 0.22
C LEU A 387 -14.34 -25.44 1.41
N LYS A 388 -14.68 -26.66 1.84
CA LYS A 388 -13.98 -27.35 2.92
C LYS A 388 -12.70 -27.97 2.36
N ASN A 389 -11.60 -27.22 2.42
CA ASN A 389 -10.24 -27.73 2.24
C ASN A 389 -9.53 -27.81 3.60
#